data_AF-A0A4V5UVH9-F1
#
_entry.id   AF-A0A4V5UVH9-F1
#
_cell.length_a   1.000
_cell.length_b   1.000
_cell.length_c   1.000
_cell.angle_alpha   90.00
_cell.angle_beta   90.00
_cell.angle_gamma   90.00
#
_symmetry.space_group_name_H-M   'P 1'
#
loop_
_entity.id
_entity.type
_entity.pdbx_description
1 polymer ?
#
loop_
_entity_poly.entity_id
_entity_poly.type
_entity_poly.pdbx_seq_one_letter_code
_entity_poly.pdbx_strand_id
1 'polypeptide(L)'
;MKKTQVFVCLSMVLISFLYATAYSKKFNKPFIIQQQNTVPVVKIINPKNKAVVNAASPVNYSITVSDKEDGDSKYDEINVKEVLLEVQYVSDTSALTKMMSESVQKDMAGLAAIRTSNCFNCHNFNSKLIGPSFNDIGKKYASNAANTALLQKHILEGSTGVWGNVSMPSHPELNKEQAANIVQWILQITTDNNTDYYVGTTGTFQIRSNKKGAYLLTGSYTDHGVENNAAQQLKGQDRIIIYSK
;
A
#
# COMPACT_ATOMS: atom_id res chain seq x y z
N MET A 1 23.14 46.06 76.51
CA MET A 1 24.33 45.59 75.76
C MET A 1 24.18 44.09 75.50
N LYS A 2 24.39 43.66 74.23
CA LYS A 2 24.41 42.28 73.67
C LYS A 2 23.02 41.67 73.45
N LYS A 3 22.65 41.02 72.33
CA LYS A 3 23.23 40.69 71.00
C LYS A 3 22.02 40.16 70.21
N THR A 4 21.58 40.71 69.07
CA THR A 4 22.09 40.44 67.71
C THR A 4 22.22 38.95 67.39
N GLN A 5 21.12 38.18 67.24
CA GLN A 5 21.18 36.86 66.59
C GLN A 5 19.82 36.21 66.19
N VAL A 6 18.84 36.98 65.68
CA VAL A 6 17.58 36.36 65.15
C VAL A 6 17.32 36.66 63.67
N PHE A 7 18.10 37.53 63.03
CA PHE A 7 17.76 38.06 61.70
C PHE A 7 18.42 37.37 60.48
N VAL A 8 19.16 36.27 60.65
CA VAL A 8 19.92 35.66 59.53
C VAL A 8 19.31 34.34 59.00
N CYS A 9 18.43 33.66 59.74
CA CYS A 9 17.86 32.39 59.26
C CYS A 9 16.61 32.52 58.37
N LEU A 10 15.91 33.66 58.37
CA LEU A 10 14.65 33.79 57.60
C LEU A 10 14.87 34.22 56.13
N SER A 11 16.01 34.82 55.79
CA SER A 11 16.30 35.26 54.41
C SER A 11 16.91 34.19 53.52
N MET A 12 17.48 33.11 54.07
CA MET A 12 18.02 31.99 53.28
C MET A 12 16.97 30.96 52.84
N VAL A 13 15.83 30.87 53.53
CA VAL A 13 14.76 29.90 53.21
C VAL A 13 13.88 30.37 52.05
N LEU A 14 13.69 31.68 51.88
CA LEU A 14 12.89 32.23 50.77
C LEU A 14 13.62 32.23 49.42
N ILE A 15 14.95 32.41 49.41
CA ILE A 15 15.75 32.38 48.17
C ILE A 15 15.90 30.95 47.64
N SER A 16 15.95 29.94 48.51
CA SER A 16 16.01 28.53 48.11
C SER A 16 14.67 28.01 47.55
N PHE A 17 13.52 28.55 48.01
CA PHE A 17 12.20 28.23 47.42
C PHE A 17 11.97 28.88 46.04
N LEU A 18 12.50 30.08 45.80
CA LEU A 18 12.44 30.73 44.48
C LEU A 18 13.39 30.07 43.46
N TYR A 19 14.52 29.52 43.90
CA TYR A 19 15.39 28.71 43.03
C TYR A 19 14.82 27.32 42.75
N ALA A 20 14.16 26.67 43.71
CA ALA A 20 13.55 25.35 43.52
C ALA A 20 12.38 25.37 42.51
N THR A 21 11.61 26.46 42.46
CA THR A 21 10.50 26.62 41.49
C THR A 21 10.97 27.01 40.08
N ALA A 22 12.16 27.62 39.95
CA ALA A 22 12.79 27.90 38.67
C ALA A 22 13.53 26.69 38.08
N TYR A 23 14.07 25.81 38.94
CA TYR A 23 14.81 24.62 38.50
C TYR A 23 13.88 23.46 38.07
N SER A 24 12.70 23.32 38.69
CA SER A 24 11.72 22.27 38.33
C SER A 24 11.02 22.50 36.98
N LYS A 25 11.05 23.72 36.43
CA LYS A 25 10.45 24.03 35.12
C LYS A 25 11.34 23.70 33.92
N LYS A 26 12.61 23.31 34.11
CA LYS A 26 13.56 23.09 33.01
C LYS A 26 13.68 21.65 32.50
N PHE A 27 13.06 20.66 33.15
CA PHE A 27 13.24 19.23 32.81
C PHE A 27 11.96 18.39 32.70
N ASN A 28 10.80 19.00 32.46
CA ASN A 28 9.55 18.28 32.16
C ASN A 28 9.14 18.35 30.68
N LYS A 29 10.06 18.05 29.76
CA LYS A 29 9.62 17.57 28.44
C LYS A 29 9.56 16.05 28.54
N PRO A 30 8.38 15.41 28.40
CA PRO A 30 8.32 13.97 28.30
C PRO A 30 9.27 13.54 27.18
N PHE A 31 10.13 12.56 27.46
CA PHE A 31 10.91 11.89 26.42
C PHE A 31 9.90 11.10 25.59
N ILE A 32 9.41 11.71 24.51
CA ILE A 32 8.52 11.03 23.56
C ILE A 32 9.43 10.14 22.70
N ILE A 33 9.40 8.83 22.96
CA ILE A 33 9.89 7.86 21.98
C ILE A 33 8.91 7.94 20.81
N GLN A 34 9.24 8.71 19.79
CA GLN A 34 8.49 8.65 18.53
C GLN A 34 8.76 7.27 17.93
N GLN A 35 7.74 6.42 17.86
CA GLN A 35 7.82 5.17 17.12
C GLN A 35 8.16 5.53 15.66
N GLN A 36 9.26 4.97 15.15
CA GLN A 36 9.74 5.23 13.80
C GLN A 36 9.16 4.17 12.86
N ASN A 37 8.56 4.59 11.75
CA ASN A 37 8.07 3.68 10.73
C ASN A 37 9.22 2.98 10.00
N THR A 38 9.10 1.69 9.71
CA THR A 38 10.10 0.92 8.97
C THR A 38 9.60 0.50 7.60
N VAL A 39 10.51 0.25 6.65
CA VAL A 39 10.10 -0.19 5.30
C VAL A 39 9.75 -1.68 5.36
N PRO A 40 8.58 -2.11 4.87
CA PRO A 40 8.20 -3.51 4.91
C PRO A 40 9.09 -4.37 4.01
N VAL A 41 9.42 -5.56 4.48
CA VAL A 41 10.22 -6.55 3.75
C VAL A 41 9.30 -7.48 2.99
N VAL A 42 9.23 -7.29 1.67
CA VAL A 42 8.50 -8.18 0.76
C VAL A 42 9.48 -9.19 0.15
N LYS A 43 9.05 -10.44 -0.05
CA LYS A 43 9.82 -11.46 -0.78
C LYS A 43 8.91 -12.35 -1.60
N ILE A 44 9.24 -12.55 -2.88
CA ILE A 44 8.61 -13.55 -3.74
C ILE A 44 9.36 -14.88 -3.53
N ILE A 45 8.70 -15.83 -2.86
CA ILE A 45 9.27 -17.15 -2.52
C ILE A 45 9.18 -18.11 -3.70
N ASN A 46 8.10 -17.99 -4.47
CA ASN A 46 7.82 -18.78 -5.66
C ASN A 46 7.13 -17.89 -6.72
N PRO A 47 7.45 -17.99 -8.01
CA PRO A 47 8.55 -18.79 -8.59
C PRO A 47 9.94 -18.27 -8.17
N LYS A 48 11.01 -19.03 -8.44
CA LYS A 48 12.38 -18.57 -8.20
C LYS A 48 12.81 -17.56 -9.26
N ASN A 49 13.68 -16.62 -8.89
CA ASN A 49 14.25 -15.69 -9.84
C ASN A 49 15.00 -16.45 -10.96
N LYS A 50 14.80 -16.00 -12.19
CA LYS A 50 15.25 -16.59 -13.46
C LYS A 50 14.65 -17.98 -13.75
N ALA A 51 13.57 -18.37 -13.08
CA ALA A 51 12.87 -19.61 -13.42
C ALA A 51 12.39 -19.59 -14.87
N VAL A 52 12.34 -20.77 -15.47
CA VAL A 52 11.85 -20.98 -16.83
C VAL A 52 10.55 -21.77 -16.75
N VAL A 53 9.52 -21.25 -17.40
CA VAL A 53 8.16 -21.82 -17.44
C VAL A 53 7.74 -22.03 -18.88
N ASN A 54 6.81 -22.96 -19.10
CA ASN A 54 6.25 -23.20 -20.43
C ASN A 54 5.18 -22.15 -20.75
N ALA A 55 5.08 -21.72 -22.00
CA ALA A 55 3.95 -20.91 -22.45
C ALA A 55 2.59 -21.58 -22.12
N ALA A 56 1.57 -20.76 -21.84
CA ALA A 56 0.23 -21.20 -21.48
C ALA A 56 0.12 -22.09 -20.21
N SER A 57 1.20 -22.20 -19.42
CA SER A 57 1.17 -22.95 -18.17
C SER A 57 0.80 -22.07 -16.98
N PRO A 58 0.05 -22.63 -16.00
CA PRO A 58 -0.16 -21.97 -14.72
C PRO A 58 1.17 -21.82 -13.99
N VAL A 59 1.42 -20.62 -13.45
CA VAL A 59 2.54 -20.33 -12.57
C VAL A 59 1.97 -19.94 -11.22
N ASN A 60 2.27 -20.75 -10.20
CA ASN A 60 1.91 -20.44 -8.83
C ASN A 60 2.85 -19.36 -8.30
N TYR A 61 2.32 -18.44 -7.51
CA TYR A 61 3.13 -17.48 -6.77
C TYR A 61 2.90 -17.60 -5.27
N SER A 62 3.94 -17.24 -4.51
CA SER A 62 3.88 -17.10 -3.06
C SER A 62 4.77 -15.92 -2.65
N ILE A 63 4.22 -15.00 -1.88
CA ILE A 63 4.84 -13.78 -1.40
C ILE A 63 4.73 -13.77 0.12
N THR A 64 5.83 -13.43 0.78
CA THR A 64 5.84 -13.14 2.22
C THR A 64 6.10 -11.65 2.43
N VAL A 65 5.40 -11.06 3.38
CA VAL A 65 5.59 -9.70 3.85
C VAL A 65 5.84 -9.74 5.36
N SER A 66 6.84 -9.00 5.80
CA SER A 66 7.17 -8.81 7.21
C SER A 66 7.45 -7.33 7.44
N ASP A 67 6.74 -6.76 8.38
CA ASP A 67 6.84 -5.36 8.78
C ASP A 67 6.87 -5.26 10.31
N LYS A 68 7.58 -4.27 10.84
CA LYS A 68 7.72 -4.17 12.30
C LYS A 68 6.46 -3.60 12.95
N GLU A 69 5.74 -2.75 12.23
CA GLU A 69 4.56 -2.04 12.71
C GLU A 69 3.28 -2.84 12.40
N ASP A 70 3.22 -3.46 11.21
CA ASP A 70 2.03 -4.19 10.73
C ASP A 70 2.09 -5.71 10.96
N GLY A 71 3.26 -6.26 11.33
CA GLY A 71 3.43 -7.68 11.65
C GLY A 71 3.89 -8.54 10.47
N ASP A 72 3.59 -9.85 10.52
CA ASP A 72 4.04 -10.81 9.51
C ASP A 72 2.88 -11.56 8.84
N SER A 73 2.91 -11.58 7.50
CA SER A 73 1.95 -12.32 6.66
C SER A 73 1.90 -13.83 6.96
N LYS A 74 2.96 -14.40 7.52
CA LYS A 74 3.01 -15.83 7.91
C LYS A 74 2.07 -16.14 9.07
N TYR A 75 1.77 -15.16 9.92
CA TYR A 75 0.90 -15.31 11.09
C TYR A 75 -0.46 -14.64 10.88
N ASP A 76 -0.82 -14.36 9.62
CA ASP A 76 -2.06 -13.68 9.23
C ASP A 76 -2.25 -12.29 9.89
N GLU A 77 -1.16 -11.65 10.32
CA GLU A 77 -1.18 -10.31 10.93
C GLU A 77 -1.35 -9.22 9.85
N ILE A 78 -0.78 -9.45 8.67
CA ILE A 78 -0.95 -8.59 7.50
C ILE A 78 -2.16 -9.05 6.69
N ASN A 79 -3.05 -8.11 6.36
CA ASN A 79 -4.15 -8.35 5.44
C ASN A 79 -3.63 -8.69 4.04
N VAL A 80 -3.74 -9.96 3.65
CA VAL A 80 -3.22 -10.46 2.37
C VAL A 80 -3.78 -9.71 1.16
N LYS A 81 -4.95 -9.05 1.28
CA LYS A 81 -5.56 -8.28 0.18
C LYS A 81 -4.85 -6.97 -0.15
N GLU A 82 -3.90 -6.55 0.67
CA GLU A 82 -3.11 -5.34 0.44
C GLU A 82 -1.78 -5.66 -0.27
N VAL A 83 -1.41 -6.94 -0.29
CA VAL A 83 -0.28 -7.47 -1.05
C VAL A 83 -0.66 -7.56 -2.53
N LEU A 84 0.16 -6.95 -3.39
CA LEU A 84 -0.06 -6.91 -4.83
C LEU A 84 1.11 -7.56 -5.56
N LEU A 85 0.80 -8.44 -6.50
CA LEU A 85 1.72 -8.93 -7.51
C LEU A 85 1.41 -8.26 -8.84
N GLU A 86 2.39 -7.55 -9.39
CA GLU A 86 2.40 -7.09 -10.78
C GLU A 86 3.20 -8.08 -11.63
N VAL A 87 2.64 -8.54 -12.75
CA VAL A 87 3.26 -9.45 -13.71
C VAL A 87 3.33 -8.74 -15.05
N GLN A 88 4.50 -8.21 -15.38
CA GLN A 88 4.73 -7.44 -16.59
C GLN A 88 5.51 -8.25 -17.63
N TYR A 89 4.96 -8.41 -18.83
CA TYR A 89 5.69 -8.93 -19.98
C TYR A 89 6.66 -7.88 -20.51
N VAL A 90 7.92 -8.27 -20.67
CA VAL A 90 9.00 -7.40 -21.16
C VAL A 90 9.53 -7.96 -22.46
N SER A 91 9.21 -7.28 -23.57
CA SER A 91 9.68 -7.66 -24.91
C SER A 91 11.15 -7.35 -25.14
N ASP A 92 11.63 -6.22 -24.61
CA ASP A 92 13.03 -5.82 -24.68
C ASP A 92 13.76 -6.24 -23.39
N THR A 93 14.43 -7.37 -23.43
CA THR A 93 15.15 -7.91 -22.28
C THR A 93 16.31 -7.02 -21.82
N SER A 94 16.79 -6.08 -22.65
CA SER A 94 17.85 -5.15 -22.25
C SER A 94 17.38 -4.16 -21.17
N ALA A 95 16.08 -3.84 -21.14
CA ALA A 95 15.47 -2.98 -20.14
C ALA A 95 15.38 -3.62 -18.75
N LEU A 96 15.42 -4.96 -18.66
CA LEU A 96 15.22 -5.70 -17.40
C LEU A 96 16.22 -5.29 -16.31
N THR A 97 17.49 -5.08 -16.66
CA THR A 97 18.51 -4.67 -15.68
C THR A 97 18.16 -3.32 -15.06
N LYS A 98 17.70 -2.36 -15.88
CA LYS A 98 17.25 -1.05 -15.39
C LYS A 98 16.03 -1.22 -14.48
N MET A 99 15.01 -1.94 -14.94
CA MET A 99 13.76 -2.16 -14.19
C MET A 99 14.00 -2.89 -12.86
N MET A 100 14.94 -3.83 -12.80
CA MET A 100 15.35 -4.48 -11.55
C MET A 100 15.96 -3.51 -10.54
N SER A 101 16.66 -2.49 -11.02
CA SER A 101 17.39 -1.52 -10.20
C SER A 101 16.60 -0.24 -9.87
N GLU A 102 15.41 -0.06 -10.44
CA GLU A 102 14.59 1.11 -10.18
C GLU A 102 14.20 1.21 -8.70
N SER A 103 14.35 2.40 -8.13
CA SER A 103 14.00 2.66 -6.73
C SER A 103 12.50 2.46 -6.49
N VAL A 104 12.17 2.05 -5.26
CA VAL A 104 10.78 1.86 -4.85
C VAL A 104 10.05 3.20 -4.93
N GLN A 105 9.02 3.27 -5.79
CA GLN A 105 8.17 4.45 -5.92
C GLN A 105 6.95 4.29 -5.02
N LYS A 106 6.50 5.39 -4.41
CA LYS A 106 5.21 5.43 -3.72
C LYS A 106 4.09 5.01 -4.68
N ASP A 107 3.04 4.42 -4.14
CA ASP A 107 1.86 4.10 -4.93
C ASP A 107 1.27 5.33 -5.60
N MET A 108 0.74 5.14 -6.80
CA MET A 108 -0.16 6.11 -7.41
C MET A 108 -1.35 6.33 -6.49
N ALA A 109 -1.86 7.56 -6.42
CA ALA A 109 -2.92 7.95 -5.49
C ALA A 109 -4.16 7.05 -5.55
N GLY A 110 -4.52 6.56 -6.76
CA GLY A 110 -5.64 5.62 -6.93
C GLY A 110 -5.39 4.25 -6.29
N LEU A 111 -4.22 3.65 -6.49
CA LEU A 111 -3.86 2.39 -5.84
C LEU A 111 -3.77 2.54 -4.31
N ALA A 112 -3.17 3.64 -3.84
CA ALA A 112 -3.10 3.93 -2.41
C ALA A 112 -4.51 3.97 -1.78
N ALA A 113 -5.44 4.70 -2.41
CA ALA A 113 -6.82 4.78 -1.94
C ALA A 113 -7.57 3.45 -2.03
N ILE A 114 -7.33 2.62 -3.06
CA ILE A 114 -7.91 1.27 -3.17
C ILE A 114 -7.43 0.38 -2.03
N ARG A 115 -6.13 0.41 -1.69
CA ARG A 115 -5.52 -0.42 -0.64
C ARG A 115 -6.07 -0.10 0.75
N THR A 116 -6.28 1.18 1.05
CA THR A 116 -6.86 1.63 2.32
C THR A 116 -8.38 1.50 2.36
N SER A 117 -9.01 0.95 1.32
CA SER A 117 -10.45 0.80 1.18
C SER A 117 -10.84 -0.67 1.01
N ASN A 118 -12.14 -0.95 1.07
CA ASN A 118 -12.66 -2.31 0.96
C ASN A 118 -12.84 -2.80 -0.48
N CYS A 119 -12.22 -2.15 -1.47
CA CYS A 119 -12.45 -2.46 -2.89
C CYS A 119 -12.11 -3.92 -3.23
N PHE A 120 -10.98 -4.43 -2.74
CA PHE A 120 -10.53 -5.81 -2.99
C PHE A 120 -11.35 -6.90 -2.28
N ASN A 121 -12.32 -6.51 -1.44
CA ASN A 121 -13.28 -7.47 -0.90
C ASN A 121 -14.33 -7.90 -1.94
N CYS A 122 -14.64 -7.01 -2.89
CA CYS A 122 -15.69 -7.24 -3.89
C CYS A 122 -15.16 -7.27 -5.33
N HIS A 123 -13.99 -6.66 -5.58
CA HIS A 123 -13.38 -6.58 -6.90
C HIS A 123 -12.03 -7.29 -6.94
N ASN A 124 -11.68 -7.80 -8.12
CA ASN A 124 -10.35 -8.29 -8.44
C ASN A 124 -9.93 -7.72 -9.80
N PHE A 125 -8.66 -7.83 -10.16
CA PHE A 125 -8.15 -7.30 -11.43
C PHE A 125 -8.71 -8.04 -12.65
N ASN A 126 -8.58 -9.37 -12.62
CA ASN A 126 -8.74 -10.20 -13.82
C ASN A 126 -10.00 -11.06 -13.84
N SER A 127 -10.68 -11.22 -12.71
CA SER A 127 -11.86 -12.09 -12.58
C SER A 127 -12.97 -11.42 -11.79
N LYS A 128 -14.21 -11.73 -12.15
CA LYS A 128 -15.38 -11.34 -11.34
C LYS A 128 -15.28 -12.00 -9.96
N LEU A 129 -15.57 -11.23 -8.91
CA LEU A 129 -15.84 -11.75 -7.56
C LEU A 129 -17.32 -11.53 -7.25
N ILE A 130 -17.62 -10.63 -6.31
CA ILE A 130 -18.97 -10.12 -6.05
C ILE A 130 -19.30 -9.06 -7.13
N GLY A 131 -18.40 -8.10 -7.29
CA GLY A 131 -18.42 -7.09 -8.34
C GLY A 131 -17.67 -7.53 -9.60
N PRO A 132 -17.78 -6.74 -10.70
CA PRO A 132 -17.01 -6.96 -11.93
C PRO A 132 -15.51 -6.87 -11.67
N SER A 133 -14.72 -7.50 -12.53
CA SER A 133 -13.27 -7.28 -12.50
C SER A 133 -12.93 -5.86 -12.92
N PHE A 134 -11.79 -5.33 -12.48
CA PHE A 134 -11.30 -4.04 -12.98
C PHE A 134 -11.11 -4.07 -14.50
N ASN A 135 -10.63 -5.18 -15.06
CA ASN A 135 -10.56 -5.37 -16.52
C ASN A 135 -11.92 -5.27 -17.20
N ASP A 136 -13.00 -5.78 -16.61
CA ASP A 136 -14.34 -5.63 -17.19
C ASP A 136 -14.84 -4.19 -17.14
N ILE A 137 -14.51 -3.46 -16.06
CA ILE A 137 -14.79 -2.02 -15.98
C ILE A 137 -14.06 -1.27 -17.10
N GLY A 138 -12.77 -1.52 -17.29
CA GLY A 138 -11.97 -0.90 -18.36
C GLY A 138 -12.46 -1.25 -19.78
N LYS A 139 -12.97 -2.47 -19.99
CA LYS A 139 -13.60 -2.86 -21.26
C LYS A 139 -14.91 -2.14 -21.53
N LYS A 140 -15.72 -1.90 -20.48
CA LYS A 140 -17.04 -1.23 -20.62
C LYS A 140 -16.92 0.28 -20.74
N TYR A 141 -15.95 0.88 -20.06
CA TYR A 141 -15.81 2.33 -19.95
C TYR A 141 -14.46 2.80 -20.51
N ALA A 142 -14.50 3.56 -21.61
CA ALA A 142 -13.30 4.23 -22.13
C ALA A 142 -12.75 5.25 -21.12
N SER A 143 -11.43 5.43 -21.10
CA SER A 143 -10.75 6.42 -20.27
C SER A 143 -11.02 7.85 -20.76
N ASN A 144 -12.03 8.51 -20.18
CA ASN A 144 -12.39 9.89 -20.49
C ASN A 144 -13.10 10.56 -19.29
N ALA A 145 -13.20 11.90 -19.32
CA ALA A 145 -13.73 12.68 -18.21
C ALA A 145 -15.19 12.32 -17.84
N ALA A 146 -16.04 12.01 -18.81
CA ALA A 146 -17.45 11.67 -18.57
C ALA A 146 -17.58 10.33 -17.83
N ASN A 147 -16.85 9.31 -18.26
CA ASN A 147 -16.81 8.01 -17.58
C ASN A 147 -16.15 8.11 -16.20
N THR A 148 -15.11 8.95 -16.06
CA THR A 148 -14.50 9.21 -14.75
C THR A 148 -15.50 9.77 -13.77
N ALA A 149 -16.27 10.81 -14.17
CA ALA A 149 -17.28 11.41 -13.31
C ALA A 149 -18.42 10.44 -12.97
N LEU A 150 -18.86 9.61 -13.93
CA LEU A 150 -19.89 8.59 -13.71
C LEU A 150 -19.44 7.53 -12.69
N LEU A 151 -18.26 6.95 -12.89
CA LEU A 151 -17.74 5.90 -12.01
C LEU A 151 -17.37 6.46 -10.63
N GLN A 152 -16.88 7.71 -10.57
CA GLN A 152 -16.67 8.41 -9.31
C GLN A 152 -17.99 8.50 -8.51
N LYS A 153 -19.09 8.86 -9.17
CA LYS A 153 -20.42 8.89 -8.55
C LYS A 153 -20.82 7.50 -8.03
N HIS A 154 -20.58 6.45 -8.81
CA HIS A 154 -20.87 5.08 -8.37
C HIS A 154 -20.09 4.66 -7.13
N ILE A 155 -18.82 5.09 -7.00
CA ILE A 155 -18.02 4.80 -5.80
C ILE A 155 -18.60 5.51 -4.58
N LEU A 156 -18.90 6.81 -4.70
CA LEU A 156 -19.33 7.63 -3.57
C LEU A 156 -20.76 7.34 -3.11
N GLU A 157 -21.67 7.09 -4.06
CA GLU A 157 -23.11 6.94 -3.79
C GLU A 157 -23.58 5.48 -3.84
N GLY A 158 -22.70 4.56 -4.24
CA GLY A 158 -23.06 3.19 -4.59
C GLY A 158 -23.66 3.10 -6.00
N SER A 159 -23.89 1.87 -6.45
CA SER A 159 -24.52 1.64 -7.76
C SER A 159 -25.33 0.35 -7.77
N THR A 160 -26.35 0.27 -8.62
CA THR A 160 -27.21 -0.93 -8.77
C THR A 160 -27.60 -1.10 -10.25
N GLY A 161 -27.78 -2.33 -10.71
CA GLY A 161 -28.33 -2.64 -12.04
C GLY A 161 -27.34 -2.59 -13.22
N VAL A 162 -26.14 -2.04 -13.03
CA VAL A 162 -25.15 -1.88 -14.11
C VAL A 162 -24.45 -3.20 -14.47
N TRP A 163 -24.25 -4.06 -13.47
CA TRP A 163 -23.52 -5.33 -13.56
C TRP A 163 -24.38 -6.53 -13.11
N GLY A 164 -25.70 -6.39 -13.23
CA GLY A 164 -26.70 -7.33 -12.74
C GLY A 164 -27.35 -6.86 -11.44
N ASN A 165 -27.88 -7.80 -10.67
CA ASN A 165 -28.70 -7.52 -9.48
C ASN A 165 -27.89 -7.21 -8.22
N VAL A 166 -26.56 -7.33 -8.27
CA VAL A 166 -25.69 -7.04 -7.13
C VAL A 166 -25.46 -5.53 -7.05
N SER A 167 -25.80 -4.95 -5.91
CA SER A 167 -25.54 -3.54 -5.61
C SER A 167 -24.12 -3.35 -5.06
N MET A 168 -23.43 -2.35 -5.57
CA MET A 168 -22.19 -1.83 -4.97
C MET A 168 -22.57 -0.85 -3.84
N PRO A 169 -22.09 -1.07 -2.60
CA PRO A 169 -22.27 -0.12 -1.49
C PRO A 169 -21.63 1.24 -1.78
N SER A 170 -22.10 2.29 -1.09
CA SER A 170 -21.43 3.59 -1.08
C SER A 170 -20.14 3.53 -0.26
N HIS A 171 -19.16 4.34 -0.66
CA HIS A 171 -17.91 4.57 0.05
C HIS A 171 -17.81 6.02 0.55
N PRO A 172 -18.59 6.42 1.57
CA PRO A 172 -18.62 7.80 2.07
C PRO A 172 -17.32 8.23 2.80
N GLU A 173 -16.46 7.28 3.14
CA GLU A 173 -15.11 7.53 3.67
C GLU A 173 -14.17 8.15 2.64
N LEU A 174 -14.49 8.02 1.35
CA LEU A 174 -13.70 8.59 0.25
C LEU A 174 -14.21 9.99 -0.10
N ASN A 175 -13.27 10.90 -0.32
CA ASN A 175 -13.59 12.20 -0.91
C ASN A 175 -13.61 12.12 -2.45
N LYS A 176 -14.09 13.20 -3.08
CA LYS A 176 -14.24 13.30 -4.55
C LYS A 176 -12.91 13.07 -5.30
N GLU A 177 -11.82 13.60 -4.78
CA GLU A 177 -10.50 13.47 -5.41
C GLU A 177 -9.98 12.03 -5.31
N GLN A 178 -10.09 11.40 -4.15
CA GLN A 178 -9.73 9.99 -3.96
C GLN A 178 -10.53 9.10 -4.91
N ALA A 179 -11.85 9.25 -4.97
CA ALA A 179 -12.69 8.48 -5.88
C ALA A 179 -12.32 8.70 -7.36
N ALA A 180 -12.00 9.93 -7.76
CA ALA A 180 -11.52 10.21 -9.11
C ALA A 180 -10.16 9.52 -9.41
N ASN A 181 -9.21 9.58 -8.47
CA ASN A 181 -7.91 8.93 -8.59
C ASN A 181 -8.03 7.41 -8.69
N ILE A 182 -8.95 6.78 -7.93
CA ILE A 182 -9.27 5.35 -8.03
C ILE A 182 -9.71 4.99 -9.44
N VAL A 183 -10.68 5.74 -9.99
CA VAL A 183 -11.20 5.47 -11.33
C VAL A 183 -10.13 5.65 -12.39
N GLN A 184 -9.37 6.75 -12.33
CA GLN A 184 -8.30 7.00 -13.30
C GLN A 184 -7.26 5.89 -13.28
N TRP A 185 -6.86 5.43 -12.10
CA TRP A 185 -5.91 4.33 -11.96
C TRP A 185 -6.47 3.03 -12.54
N ILE A 186 -7.71 2.65 -12.22
CA ILE A 186 -8.38 1.46 -12.80
C ILE A 186 -8.43 1.55 -14.33
N LEU A 187 -8.85 2.69 -14.88
CA LEU A 187 -8.95 2.86 -16.34
C LEU A 187 -7.57 2.90 -17.01
N GLN A 188 -6.53 3.34 -16.31
CA GLN A 188 -5.16 3.34 -16.82
C GLN A 188 -4.60 1.92 -16.90
N ILE A 189 -4.62 1.17 -15.80
CA ILE A 189 -4.00 -0.17 -15.75
C ILE A 189 -4.68 -1.16 -16.71
N THR A 190 -5.96 -0.98 -16.98
CA THR A 190 -6.76 -1.86 -17.85
C THR A 190 -6.51 -1.63 -19.33
N THR A 191 -5.78 -0.57 -19.69
CA THR A 191 -5.32 -0.32 -21.07
C THR A 191 -3.95 -0.94 -21.37
N ASP A 192 -3.20 -1.32 -20.33
CA ASP A 192 -1.89 -1.94 -20.50
C ASP A 192 -2.02 -3.45 -20.76
N ASN A 193 -1.89 -3.82 -22.03
CA ASN A 193 -1.92 -5.22 -22.45
C ASN A 193 -0.61 -5.96 -22.15
N ASN A 194 0.37 -5.40 -21.44
CA ASN A 194 1.58 -6.09 -21.03
C ASN A 194 1.61 -6.44 -19.55
N THR A 195 0.72 -5.88 -18.75
CA THR A 195 0.77 -6.00 -17.29
C THR A 195 -0.50 -6.63 -16.77
N ASP A 196 -0.35 -7.68 -15.95
CA ASP A 196 -1.42 -8.29 -15.19
C ASP A 196 -1.18 -8.07 -13.70
N TYR A 197 -2.26 -7.84 -12.95
CA TYR A 197 -2.18 -7.60 -11.51
C TYR A 197 -2.92 -8.68 -10.74
N TYR A 198 -2.41 -9.06 -9.56
CA TYR A 198 -3.01 -10.07 -8.70
C TYR A 198 -2.95 -9.61 -7.25
N VAL A 199 -4.02 -9.85 -6.51
CA VAL A 199 -4.13 -9.55 -5.07
C VAL A 199 -3.85 -10.82 -4.28
N GLY A 200 -3.12 -10.70 -3.17
CA GLY A 200 -2.89 -11.82 -2.25
C GLY A 200 -1.42 -12.20 -2.11
N THR A 201 -1.14 -12.96 -1.06
CA THR A 201 0.17 -13.57 -0.82
C THR A 201 0.36 -14.87 -1.61
N THR A 202 -0.71 -15.49 -2.11
CA THR A 202 -0.64 -16.71 -2.91
C THR A 202 -1.66 -16.70 -4.04
N GLY A 203 -1.38 -17.46 -5.09
CA GLY A 203 -2.31 -17.63 -6.20
C GLY A 203 -1.64 -18.22 -7.43
N THR A 204 -2.34 -18.14 -8.55
CA THR A 204 -1.85 -18.65 -9.84
C THR A 204 -2.13 -17.61 -10.92
N PHE A 205 -1.14 -17.35 -11.76
CA PHE A 205 -1.31 -16.60 -13.00
C PHE A 205 -0.98 -17.48 -14.21
N GLN A 206 -1.41 -17.07 -15.39
CA GLN A 206 -1.18 -17.80 -16.63
C GLN A 206 -0.20 -17.03 -17.51
N ILE A 207 0.79 -17.73 -18.05
CA ILE A 207 1.67 -17.15 -19.05
C ILE A 207 0.91 -17.03 -20.36
N ARG A 208 0.81 -15.81 -20.89
CA ARG A 208 0.10 -15.54 -22.14
C ARG A 208 0.75 -16.30 -23.29
N SER A 209 -0.02 -17.15 -23.98
CA SER A 209 0.49 -18.12 -24.98
C SER A 209 1.26 -17.49 -26.14
N ASN A 210 0.94 -16.26 -26.49
CA ASN A 210 1.54 -15.49 -27.59
C ASN A 210 2.77 -14.65 -27.17
N LYS A 211 3.22 -14.75 -25.92
CA LYS A 211 4.27 -13.90 -25.36
C LYS A 211 5.41 -14.74 -24.78
N LYS A 212 6.17 -15.38 -25.67
CA LYS A 212 7.49 -15.93 -25.32
C LYS A 212 8.43 -14.78 -24.97
N GLY A 213 9.26 -14.94 -23.95
CA GLY A 213 10.15 -13.86 -23.48
C GLY A 213 10.22 -13.78 -21.96
N ALA A 214 10.60 -12.61 -21.46
CA ALA A 214 10.78 -12.37 -20.03
C ALA A 214 9.52 -11.76 -19.40
N TYR A 215 9.27 -12.11 -18.15
CA TYR A 215 8.26 -11.53 -17.30
C TYR A 215 8.93 -10.99 -16.05
N LEU A 216 8.72 -9.70 -15.78
CA LEU A 216 9.08 -9.06 -14.53
C LEU A 216 7.93 -9.22 -13.54
N LEU A 217 8.18 -9.89 -12.43
CA LEU A 217 7.24 -9.99 -11.32
C LEU A 217 7.66 -8.98 -10.26
N THR A 218 6.77 -8.09 -9.86
CA THR A 218 6.95 -7.15 -8.74
C THR A 218 5.92 -7.45 -7.67
N GLY A 219 6.35 -8.03 -6.56
CA GLY A 219 5.54 -8.16 -5.35
C GLY A 219 5.69 -6.90 -4.52
N SER A 220 4.60 -6.34 -4.00
CA SER A 220 4.65 -5.11 -3.21
C SER A 220 3.61 -5.06 -2.11
N TYR A 221 3.96 -4.33 -1.05
CA TYR A 221 3.10 -3.98 0.07
C TYR A 221 3.42 -2.56 0.51
N THR A 222 2.40 -1.80 0.91
CA THR A 222 2.54 -0.47 1.49
C THR A 222 1.98 -0.56 2.89
N ASP A 223 2.81 -0.23 3.88
CA ASP A 223 2.42 -0.33 5.29
C ASP A 223 1.30 0.66 5.67
N HIS A 224 0.74 0.53 6.87
CA HIS A 224 -0.25 1.48 7.39
C HIS A 224 0.38 2.72 8.04
N GLY A 225 1.70 2.77 8.12
CA GLY A 225 2.45 3.78 8.86
C GLY A 225 2.24 3.68 10.37
N VAL A 226 2.94 4.53 11.12
CA VAL A 226 2.81 4.55 12.59
C VAL A 226 1.43 5.08 12.97
N GLU A 227 0.73 4.36 13.86
CA GLU A 227 -0.62 4.68 14.32
C GLU A 227 -1.65 4.85 13.16
N ASN A 228 -1.47 4.11 12.06
CA ASN A 228 -2.31 4.19 10.85
C ASN A 228 -2.26 5.56 10.13
N ASN A 229 -1.11 6.23 10.15
CA ASN A 229 -0.92 7.51 9.49
C ASN A 229 -0.53 7.36 8.01
N ALA A 230 -1.49 7.61 7.11
CA ALA A 230 -1.32 7.57 5.65
C ALA A 230 -0.16 8.44 5.11
N ALA A 231 0.21 9.52 5.80
CA ALA A 231 1.32 10.39 5.38
C ALA A 231 2.70 9.76 5.63
N GLN A 232 2.78 8.78 6.52
CA GLN A 232 4.02 8.12 6.93
C GLN A 232 4.22 6.76 6.25
N GLN A 233 3.29 6.35 5.39
CA GLN A 233 3.34 5.04 4.77
C GLN A 233 4.61 4.83 3.95
N LEU A 234 5.23 3.67 4.11
CA LEU A 234 6.36 3.22 3.33
C LEU A 234 5.98 1.99 2.50
N LYS A 235 6.60 1.90 1.32
CA LYS A 235 6.38 0.79 0.41
C LYS A 235 7.59 -0.11 0.36
N GLY A 236 7.33 -1.40 0.50
CA GLY A 236 8.26 -2.48 0.27
C GLY A 236 7.96 -3.14 -1.07
N GLN A 237 9.00 -3.64 -1.74
CA GLN A 237 8.85 -4.46 -2.92
C GLN A 237 9.95 -5.51 -3.05
N ASP A 238 9.64 -6.58 -3.75
CA ASP A 238 10.60 -7.53 -4.29
C ASP A 238 10.33 -7.73 -5.76
N ARG A 239 11.40 -7.94 -6.53
CA ARG A 239 11.30 -8.12 -7.97
C ARG A 239 12.12 -9.31 -8.44
N ILE A 240 11.50 -10.14 -9.25
CA ILE A 240 12.15 -11.28 -9.89
C ILE A 240 11.82 -11.32 -11.38
N ILE A 241 12.65 -12.01 -12.15
CA ILE A 241 12.40 -12.26 -13.57
C ILE A 241 12.08 -13.74 -13.74
N ILE A 242 11.13 -14.07 -14.60
CA ILE A 242 10.95 -15.43 -15.11
C ILE A 242 10.93 -15.43 -16.64
N TYR A 243 11.20 -16.56 -17.26
CA TYR A 243 11.26 -16.71 -18.70
C TYR A 243 10.22 -17.72 -19.20
N SER A 244 9.51 -17.37 -20.27
CA SER A 244 8.58 -18.23 -20.98
C SER A 244 9.23 -18.83 -22.22
N LYS A 245 9.23 -20.17 -22.34
CA LYS A 245 9.68 -20.94 -23.51
C LYS A 245 8.56 -21.23 -24.50
#